data_AF-A0A174YUE0-F1
#
_entry.id   AF-A0A174YUE0-F1
#
_cell.length_a   1.000
_cell.length_b   1.000
_cell.length_c   1.000
_cell.angle_alpha   90.00
_cell.angle_beta   90.00
_cell.angle_gamma   90.00
#
_symmetry.space_group_name_H-M   'P 1'
#
loop_
_entity.id
_entity.type
_entity.pdbx_description
1 polymer ?
#
loop_
_entity_poly.entity_id
_entity_poly.type
_entity_poly.pdbx_seq_one_letter_code
_entity_poly.pdbx_strand_id
1 'polypeptide(L)'
;MDKLYLVHGNTWYDGYGYCENLYGVFTDRKTAEKVKTEVTEKLYEKEMHNINTHVESISDIEIDILEVDVNQVTDIELGGYVE
;
A
#
# COMPACT_ATOMS: atom_id res chain seq x y z
N MET A 1 -5.01 23.15 6.65
CA MET A 1 -5.49 22.71 5.32
C MET A 1 -6.03 21.31 5.49
N ASP A 2 -7.11 21.00 4.79
CA ASP A 2 -7.65 19.64 4.80
C ASP A 2 -6.65 18.71 4.10
N LYS A 3 -6.51 17.49 4.61
CA LYS A 3 -5.59 16.48 4.10
C LYS A 3 -6.36 15.30 3.53
N LEU A 4 -5.82 14.70 2.47
CA LEU A 4 -6.17 13.36 2.04
C LEU A 4 -5.10 12.37 2.49
N TYR A 5 -5.54 11.16 2.80
CA TYR A 5 -4.73 10.04 3.25
C TYR A 5 -4.79 8.97 2.17
N LEU A 6 -3.71 8.82 1.42
CA LEU A 6 -3.57 7.83 0.35
C LEU A 6 -3.04 6.55 0.97
N VAL A 7 -3.83 5.48 0.95
CA VAL A 7 -3.34 4.14 1.32
C VAL A 7 -2.73 3.52 0.09
N HIS A 8 -1.43 3.25 0.11
CA HIS A 8 -0.70 2.66 -1.00
C HIS A 8 0.33 1.64 -0.48
N GLY A 9 0.82 0.76 -1.34
CA GLY A 9 1.89 -0.14 -0.98
C GLY A 9 2.22 -1.16 -2.06
N ASN A 10 3.19 -2.02 -1.76
CA ASN A 10 3.63 -3.07 -2.67
C ASN A 10 2.55 -4.12 -2.90
N THR A 11 2.41 -4.57 -4.14
CA THR A 11 1.59 -5.73 -4.51
C THR A 11 2.38 -6.92 -5.07
N TRP A 12 3.71 -6.82 -5.20
CA TRP A 12 4.56 -7.81 -5.84
C TRP A 12 5.53 -8.46 -4.86
N TYR A 13 5.43 -9.78 -4.68
CA TYR A 13 6.20 -10.53 -3.68
C TYR A 13 6.89 -11.79 -4.24
N ASP A 14 6.84 -12.00 -5.56
CA ASP A 14 7.29 -13.25 -6.23
C ASP A 14 8.79 -13.24 -6.62
N GLY A 15 9.53 -12.20 -6.26
CA GLY A 15 10.94 -12.07 -6.62
C GLY A 15 11.46 -10.64 -6.52
N TYR A 16 12.44 -10.30 -7.37
CA TYR A 16 12.94 -8.94 -7.49
C TYR A 16 11.92 -8.04 -8.16
N GLY A 17 11.51 -7.00 -7.45
CA GLY A 17 10.59 -6.01 -7.97
C GLY A 17 9.74 -5.40 -6.86
N TYR A 18 9.05 -4.36 -7.24
CA TYR A 18 8.15 -3.60 -6.39
C TYR A 18 7.06 -3.02 -7.29
N CYS A 19 5.80 -3.28 -6.99
CA CYS A 19 4.70 -2.71 -7.73
C CYS A 19 3.85 -1.90 -6.78
N GLU A 20 3.99 -0.57 -6.85
CA GLU A 20 3.23 0.34 -6.00
C GLU A 20 1.79 0.41 -6.48
N ASN A 21 0.86 0.07 -5.59
CA ASN A 21 -0.57 0.17 -5.84
C ASN A 21 -1.23 1.15 -4.88
N LEU A 22 -2.15 1.96 -5.41
CA LEU A 22 -3.03 2.80 -4.62
C LEU A 22 -4.30 2.01 -4.25
N TYR A 23 -4.53 1.81 -2.95
CA TYR A 23 -5.67 1.06 -2.42
C TYR A 23 -6.84 1.97 -2.02
N GLY A 24 -6.60 3.25 -1.76
CA GLY A 24 -7.68 4.20 -1.49
C GLY A 24 -7.20 5.60 -1.12
N VAL A 25 -8.14 6.54 -1.16
CA VAL A 25 -7.93 7.95 -0.80
C VAL A 25 -9.03 8.36 0.16
N PHE A 26 -8.65 8.83 1.34
CA PHE A 26 -9.59 9.09 2.43
C PHE A 26 -9.43 10.51 2.97
N THR A 27 -10.52 11.10 3.47
CA THR A 27 -10.51 12.38 4.19
C THR A 27 -10.35 12.19 5.70
N ASP A 28 -10.49 10.96 6.20
CA ASP A 28 -10.37 10.60 7.62
C ASP A 28 -9.22 9.62 7.83
N ARG A 29 -8.29 9.99 8.72
CA ARG A 29 -7.12 9.18 9.02
C ARG A 29 -7.48 7.83 9.61
N LYS A 30 -8.46 7.76 10.51
CA LYS A 30 -8.83 6.48 11.16
C LYS A 30 -9.35 5.47 10.15
N THR A 31 -10.09 5.93 9.14
CA THR A 31 -10.55 5.11 8.03
C THR A 31 -9.39 4.64 7.17
N ALA A 32 -8.42 5.51 6.86
CA ALA A 32 -7.21 5.13 6.13
C ALA A 32 -6.39 4.07 6.90
N GLU A 33 -6.19 4.25 8.21
CA GLU A 33 -5.48 3.28 9.07
C GLU A 33 -6.20 1.93 9.09
N LYS A 34 -7.54 1.94 9.19
CA LYS A 34 -8.34 0.71 9.10
C LYS A 34 -8.16 0.01 7.75
N VAL A 35 -8.19 0.76 6.64
CA VAL A 35 -8.00 0.19 5.30
C VAL A 35 -6.57 -0.31 5.12
N LYS A 36 -5.56 0.39 5.63
CA LYS A 36 -4.17 -0.11 5.67
C LYS A 36 -4.11 -1.48 6.34
N THR A 37 -4.67 -1.64 7.55
CA THR A 37 -4.72 -2.96 8.23
C THR A 37 -5.44 -4.01 7.41
N GLU A 38 -6.63 -3.71 6.87
CA GLU A 38 -7.41 -4.67 6.08
C GLU A 38 -6.70 -5.09 4.79
N VAL A 39 -5.99 -4.17 4.12
CA VAL A 39 -5.20 -4.47 2.92
C VAL A 39 -3.99 -5.32 3.27
N THR A 40 -3.28 -4.97 4.35
CA THR A 40 -2.13 -5.75 4.85
C THR A 40 -2.53 -7.20 5.14
N GLU A 41 -3.61 -7.42 5.87
CA GLU A 41 -4.11 -8.76 6.20
C GLU A 41 -4.50 -9.56 4.94
N LYS A 42 -5.21 -8.92 4.00
CA LYS A 42 -5.63 -9.57 2.74
C LYS A 42 -4.46 -9.96 1.84
N LEU A 43 -3.45 -9.09 1.73
CA LEU A 43 -2.26 -9.38 0.95
C LEU A 43 -1.45 -10.50 1.60
N TYR A 44 -1.27 -10.45 2.92
CA TYR A 44 -0.60 -11.53 3.65
C TYR A 44 -1.32 -12.87 3.43
N GLU A 45 -2.64 -12.94 3.62
CA GLU A 45 -3.41 -14.16 3.37
C GLU A 45 -3.25 -14.68 1.93
N LYS A 46 -3.31 -13.78 0.94
CA LYS A 46 -3.07 -14.13 -0.47
C LYS A 46 -1.68 -14.72 -0.69
N GLU A 47 -0.64 -14.09 -0.13
CA GLU A 47 0.73 -14.52 -0.31
C GLU A 47 1.04 -15.83 0.43
N MET A 48 0.42 -16.09 1.58
CA MET A 48 0.53 -17.39 2.26
C MET A 48 0.02 -18.57 1.43
N HIS A 49 -0.77 -18.31 0.38
CA HIS A 49 -1.23 -19.30 -0.59
C HIS A 49 -0.40 -19.34 -1.89
N ASN A 50 0.59 -18.46 -2.02
CA ASN A 50 1.45 -18.32 -3.18
C ASN A 50 2.77 -19.08 -2.97
N ILE A 51 3.05 -20.06 -3.82
CA ILE A 51 4.26 -20.90 -3.70
C ILE A 51 5.55 -20.16 -4.06
N ASN A 52 5.46 -19.02 -4.73
CA ASN A 52 6.61 -18.24 -5.20
C ASN A 52 6.87 -17.00 -4.33
N THR A 53 6.08 -16.78 -3.28
CA THR A 53 6.20 -15.57 -2.47
C THR A 53 7.48 -15.57 -1.64
N HIS A 54 8.01 -14.37 -1.39
CA HIS A 54 9.07 -14.10 -0.42
C HIS A 54 8.53 -13.59 0.92
N VAL A 55 7.21 -13.53 1.10
CA VAL A 55 6.58 -13.15 2.36
C VAL A 55 6.71 -14.30 3.37
N GLU A 56 7.42 -14.06 4.46
CA GLU A 56 7.57 -15.00 5.59
C GLU A 56 6.70 -14.61 6.78
N SER A 57 6.33 -13.33 6.87
CA SER A 57 5.57 -12.74 7.96
C SER A 57 4.70 -11.58 7.51
N ILE A 58 3.69 -11.22 8.29
CA ILE A 58 2.82 -10.08 8.00
C ILE A 58 3.59 -8.75 7.93
N SER A 59 4.77 -8.67 8.56
CA SER A 59 5.63 -7.49 8.53
C SER A 59 6.34 -7.29 7.20
N ASP A 60 6.36 -8.30 6.32
CA ASP A 60 6.93 -8.19 4.97
C ASP A 60 5.95 -7.52 3.99
N ILE A 61 4.69 -7.32 4.41
CA ILE A 61 3.69 -6.60 3.63
C ILE A 61 3.81 -5.10 3.90
N GLU A 62 4.29 -4.37 2.89
CA GLU A 62 4.56 -2.93 2.97
C GLU A 62 3.38 -2.11 2.43
N ILE A 63 2.49 -1.69 3.33
CA ILE A 63 1.38 -0.76 3.05
C ILE A 63 1.53 0.47 3.94
N ASP A 64 1.44 1.65 3.34
CA ASP A 64 1.61 2.94 4.00
C ASP A 64 0.53 3.95 3.67
N ILE A 65 0.54 5.04 4.45
CA ILE A 65 -0.37 6.17 4.29
C ILE A 65 0.44 7.41 3.96
N LEU A 66 0.21 7.95 2.77
CA LEU A 66 0.78 9.23 2.35
C LEU A 66 -0.25 10.35 2.54
N GLU A 67 0.17 11.42 3.20
CA GLU A 67 -0.68 12.61 3.41
C GLU A 67 -0.45 13.63 2.31
N VAL A 68 -1.53 14.13 1.69
CA VAL A 68 -1.47 15.20 0.67
C VAL A 68 -2.47 16.29 0.97
N ASP A 69 -2.15 17.53 0.58
CA ASP A 69 -3.04 18.67 0.79
C ASP A 69 -4.18 18.70 -0.24
N VAL A 70 -5.40 18.95 0.25
CA VAL A 70 -6.59 19.09 -0.60
C VAL A 70 -6.49 20.37 -1.44
N ASN A 71 -6.91 20.28 -2.72
CA ASN A 71 -6.92 21.39 -3.67
C ASN A 71 -5.54 22.01 -3.95
N GLN A 72 -4.45 21.24 -3.79
CA GLN A 72 -3.11 21.64 -4.17
C GLN A 72 -2.59 20.74 -5.30
N VAL A 73 -1.89 21.34 -6.27
CA VAL A 73 -1.17 20.58 -7.29
C VAL A 73 -0.09 19.79 -6.58
N THR A 74 -0.12 18.48 -6.74
CA THR A 74 0.78 17.55 -6.07
C THR A 74 1.39 16.63 -7.11
N ASP A 75 2.71 16.56 -7.14
CA ASP A 75 3.49 15.66 -7.99
C ASP A 75 4.15 14.63 -7.08
N ILE A 76 3.65 13.39 -7.11
CA ILE A 76 4.14 12.27 -6.29
C ILE A 76 4.44 11.11 -7.22
N GLU A 77 5.68 10.65 -7.17
CA GLU A 77 6.07 9.37 -7.74
C GLU A 77 5.71 8.27 -6.75
N LEU A 78 4.68 7.49 -7.10
CA LEU A 78 4.36 6.25 -6.41
C LEU A 78 5.25 5.10 -6.93
N GLY A 79 5.66 5.19 -8.20
CA GLY A 79 6.76 4.38 -8.72
C GLY A 79 6.47 2.89 -8.83
N GLY A 80 7.54 2.10 -8.76
CA GLY A 80 7.54 0.66 -8.90
C GLY A 80 8.20 0.18 -10.21
N TYR A 81 8.87 -0.95 -10.10
CA TYR A 81 9.47 -1.69 -11.19
C TYR A 81 9.48 -3.18 -10.84
N VAL A 82 9.03 -4.02 -11.75
CA VAL A 82 9.13 -5.48 -11.64
C VAL A 82 10.04 -5.96 -12.77
N GLU A 83 11.05 -6.76 -12.42
CA GLU A 83 11.99 -7.36 -13.41
C GLU A 83 11.31 -8.37 -14.34
#